data_AF-T0J4Z6-F1
#
_entry.id   AF-T0J4Z6-F1
#
_cell.length_a   1.000
_cell.length_b   1.000
_cell.length_c   1.000
_cell.angle_alpha   90.00
_cell.angle_beta   90.00
_cell.angle_gamma   90.00
#
_symmetry.space_group_name_H-M   'P 1'
#
loop_
_entity.id
_entity.type
_entity.pdbx_description
1 polymer ?
#
loop_
_entity_poly.entity_id
_entity_poly.type
_entity_poly.pdbx_seq_one_letter_code
_entity_poly.pdbx_strand_id
1 'polypeptide(L)'
;MAIITGSAARTFRLLVGISIVGAGVSIALTLFYLWLSGAPMRPAVVLVAIFGVGLTVLVAGGLMALIYYSAQSGHDSRAAGPTPGKG
;
A
#
# COMPACT_ATOMS: atom_id res chain seq x y z
N MET A 1 -4.13 -18.05 13.59
CA MET A 1 -3.16 -17.01 13.16
C MET A 1 -3.82 -15.66 13.36
N ALA A 2 -3.62 -15.08 14.55
CA ALA A 2 -4.36 -13.94 15.07
C ALA A 2 -3.42 -12.74 15.19
N ILE A 3 -3.53 -11.72 14.32
CA ILE A 3 -2.68 -10.52 14.42
C ILE A 3 -3.44 -9.18 14.22
N ILE A 4 -4.71 -9.13 13.81
CA ILE A 4 -5.36 -7.83 13.53
C ILE A 4 -6.71 -7.66 14.22
N THR A 5 -6.68 -7.52 15.55
CA THR A 5 -7.75 -6.86 16.32
C THR A 5 -7.21 -5.54 16.84
N GLY A 6 -6.94 -4.61 15.92
CA GLY A 6 -6.62 -3.22 16.23
C GLY A 6 -7.66 -2.31 15.57
N SER A 7 -7.96 -1.16 16.19
CA SER A 7 -8.84 -0.14 15.60
C SER A 7 -8.42 0.16 14.15
N ALA A 8 -9.39 0.35 13.25
CA ALA A 8 -9.18 0.47 11.79
C ALA A 8 -8.01 1.40 11.38
N ALA A 9 -7.81 2.47 12.12
CA ALA A 9 -6.71 3.43 11.92
C ALA A 9 -5.31 2.81 12.14
N ARG A 10 -5.16 1.85 13.06
CA ARG A 10 -3.89 1.16 13.33
C ARG A 10 -3.54 0.22 12.18
N THR A 11 -4.50 -0.53 11.66
CA THR A 11 -4.28 -1.41 10.51
C THR A 11 -3.95 -0.61 9.25
N PHE A 12 -4.66 0.50 9.01
CA PHE A 12 -4.34 1.41 7.91
C PHE A 12 -2.91 1.94 8.00
N ARG A 13 -2.48 2.44 9.17
CA ARG A 13 -1.11 2.93 9.40
C ARG A 13 -0.06 1.83 9.20
N LEU A 14 -0.36 0.59 9.61
CA LEU A 14 0.54 -0.54 9.38
C LEU A 14 0.66 -0.88 7.89
N LEU A 15 -0.44 -0.90 7.15
CA LEU A 15 -0.43 -1.13 5.70
C LEU A 15 0.37 -0.05 4.96
N VAL A 16 0.19 1.22 5.33
CA VAL A 16 0.98 2.33 4.78
C VAL A 16 2.47 2.18 5.15
N GLY A 17 2.78 1.86 6.41
CA GLY A 17 4.15 1.65 6.87
C GLY A 17 4.87 0.52 6.12
N ILE A 18 4.21 -0.64 5.97
CA ILE A 18 4.75 -1.79 5.22
C ILE A 18 4.94 -1.42 3.74
N SER A 19 4.02 -0.63 3.17
CA SER A 19 4.13 -0.17 1.78
C SER A 19 5.33 0.74 1.55
N ILE A 20 5.64 1.63 2.51
CA ILE A 20 6.83 2.49 2.45
C ILE A 20 8.11 1.66 2.54
N VAL A 21 8.16 0.69 3.46
CA VAL A 21 9.30 -0.23 3.57
C VAL A 21 9.46 -1.03 2.28
N GLY A 22 8.36 -1.56 1.74
CA GLY A 22 8.34 -2.27 0.47
C GLY A 22 8.84 -1.42 -0.69
N ALA A 23 8.47 -0.13 -0.75
CA ALA A 23 8.97 0.81 -1.76
C ALA A 23 10.50 0.96 -1.64
N GLY A 24 11.02 1.17 -0.43
CA GLY A 24 12.47 1.25 -0.20
C GLY A 24 13.21 -0.02 -0.65
N VAL A 25 12.70 -1.20 -0.30
CA VAL A 25 13.26 -2.49 -0.70
C VAL A 25 13.23 -2.65 -2.23
N SER A 26 12.11 -2.33 -2.87
CA SER A 26 11.98 -2.43 -4.33
C SER A 26 12.94 -1.52 -5.10
N ILE A 27 13.19 -0.30 -4.59
CA ILE A 27 14.18 0.62 -5.14
C ILE A 27 15.58 0.04 -4.98
N ALA A 28 15.91 -0.50 -3.81
CA ALA A 28 17.21 -1.13 -3.56
C ALA A 28 17.44 -2.33 -4.49
N LEU A 29 16.45 -3.21 -4.68
CA LEU A 29 16.54 -4.33 -5.62
C LEU A 29 16.69 -3.85 -7.07
N THR A 30 15.98 -2.80 -7.46
CA THR A 30 16.06 -2.25 -8.83
C THR A 30 17.45 -1.67 -9.11
N LEU A 31 18.02 -0.93 -8.16
CA LEU A 31 19.39 -0.41 -8.27
C LEU A 31 20.42 -1.55 -8.27
N PHE A 32 20.22 -2.58 -7.45
CA PHE A 32 21.08 -3.76 -7.44
C PHE A 32 21.03 -4.52 -8.78
N TYR A 33 19.84 -4.68 -9.36
CA TYR A 33 19.67 -5.26 -10.68
C TYR A 33 20.35 -4.41 -11.77
N LEU A 34 20.21 -3.09 -11.71
CA LEU A 34 20.87 -2.19 -12.65
C LEU A 34 22.40 -2.29 -12.55
N TRP A 35 22.93 -2.45 -11.34
CA TRP A 35 24.35 -2.69 -11.10
C TRP A 35 24.84 -3.99 -11.74
N LEU A 36 24.10 -5.08 -11.57
CA LEU A 36 24.43 -6.37 -12.20
C LEU A 36 24.31 -6.33 -13.73
N SER A 37 23.38 -5.55 -14.27
CA SER A 37 23.17 -5.45 -15.72
C SER A 37 24.30 -4.73 -16.48
N GLY A 38 25.23 -4.08 -15.78
CA GLY A 38 26.32 -3.31 -16.39
C GLY A 38 25.84 -2.09 -17.19
N ALA A 39 24.57 -1.70 -17.03
CA ALA A 39 24.00 -0.56 -17.72
C ALA A 39 24.74 0.72 -17.31
N PRO A 40 24.94 1.68 -18.23
CA PRO A 40 25.57 2.94 -17.90
C PRO A 40 24.72 3.65 -16.85
N MET A 41 25.27 3.77 -15.63
CA MET A 41 24.63 4.42 -14.47
C MET A 41 24.59 5.94 -14.66
N ARG A 42 23.84 6.37 -15.66
CA ARG A 42 23.51 7.78 -15.86
C ARG A 42 22.58 8.21 -14.74
N PRO A 43 22.79 9.39 -14.12
CA PRO A 43 21.91 9.92 -13.08
C PRO A 43 20.44 9.94 -13.49
N ALA A 44 20.17 10.17 -14.78
CA ALA A 44 18.82 10.11 -15.34
C ALA A 44 18.15 8.73 -15.19
N VAL A 45 18.87 7.62 -15.41
CA VAL A 45 18.32 6.26 -15.30
C VAL A 45 18.00 5.92 -13.85
N VAL A 46 18.88 6.34 -12.92
CA VAL A 46 18.66 6.17 -11.47
C VAL A 46 17.41 6.92 -11.02
N LEU A 47 17.23 8.18 -11.44
CA LEU A 47 16.03 8.94 -11.13
C LEU A 47 14.78 8.29 -11.71
N VAL A 48 14.80 7.88 -12.98
CA VAL A 48 13.65 7.21 -13.62
C VAL A 48 13.29 5.91 -12.89
N ALA A 49 14.27 5.11 -12.47
CA ALA A 49 14.04 3.88 -11.71
C ALA A 49 13.43 4.17 -10.32
N ILE A 50 13.95 5.15 -9.59
CA ILE A 50 13.43 5.54 -8.27
C ILE A 50 12.01 6.07 -8.39
N PHE A 51 11.75 6.98 -9.34
CA PHE A 51 10.42 7.55 -9.53
C PHE A 51 9.43 6.51 -10.05
N GLY A 52 9.82 5.68 -11.02
CA GLY A 52 8.94 4.63 -11.56
C GLY A 52 8.58 3.59 -10.51
N VAL A 53 9.59 2.98 -9.88
CA VAL A 53 9.37 1.90 -8.89
C VAL A 53 8.78 2.46 -7.60
N GLY A 54 9.28 3.58 -7.11
CA GLY A 54 8.78 4.22 -5.90
C GLY A 54 7.32 4.64 -6.01
N LEU A 55 6.92 5.31 -7.10
CA LEU A 55 5.53 5.73 -7.30
C LEU A 55 4.59 4.55 -7.46
N THR A 56 4.97 3.53 -8.24
CA THR A 56 4.10 2.36 -8.45
C THR A 56 3.83 1.61 -7.16
N VAL A 57 4.84 1.38 -6.33
CA VAL A 57 4.67 0.69 -5.04
C VAL A 57 3.88 1.54 -4.05
N LEU A 58 4.14 2.86 -4.00
CA LEU A 58 3.38 3.76 -3.12
C LEU A 58 1.91 3.83 -3.53
N VAL A 59 1.61 3.86 -4.83
CA VAL A 59 0.25 3.83 -5.36
C VAL A 59 -0.42 2.48 -5.05
N ALA A 60 0.24 1.36 -5.32
CA ALA A 60 -0.31 0.04 -5.04
C ALA A 60 -0.61 -0.15 -3.54
N GLY A 61 0.35 0.20 -2.67
CA GLY A 61 0.21 0.12 -1.23
C GLY A 61 -0.81 1.10 -0.66
N GLY A 62 -0.82 2.33 -1.17
CA GLY A 62 -1.79 3.36 -0.80
C GLY A 62 -3.23 2.99 -1.19
N LEU A 63 -3.42 2.46 -2.41
CA LEU A 63 -4.70 1.93 -2.85
C LEU A 63 -5.17 0.78 -1.97
N MET A 64 -4.28 -0.16 -1.64
CA MET A 64 -4.63 -1.27 -0.75
C MET A 64 -5.03 -0.78 0.64
N ALA A 65 -4.35 0.23 1.18
CA ALA A 65 -4.71 0.85 2.44
C ALA A 65 -6.08 1.57 2.35
N LEU A 66 -6.36 2.29 1.26
CA LEU A 66 -7.64 2.96 1.03
C LEU A 66 -8.81 1.98 0.88
N ILE A 67 -8.62 0.87 0.17
CA ILE A 67 -9.63 -0.21 0.03
C ILE A 67 -9.98 -0.77 1.41
N TYR A 68 -8.98 -1.08 2.22
CA TYR A 68 -9.19 -1.59 3.57
C TYR A 68 -9.93 -0.57 4.46
N TYR A 69 -9.55 0.71 4.38
CA TYR A 69 -10.26 1.78 5.09
C TYR A 69 -11.72 1.91 4.63
N SER A 70 -11.98 1.80 3.32
CA SER A 70 -13.32 1.83 2.75
C SER A 70 -14.19 0.68 3.28
N ALA A 71 -13.68 -0.55 3.26
CA ALA A 71 -14.38 -1.72 3.76
C ALA A 71 -14.75 -1.60 5.25
N GLN A 72 -13.91 -0.93 6.03
CA GLN A 72 -14.13 -0.76 7.47
C GLN A 72 -14.96 0.49 7.83
N SER A 73 -15.26 1.37 6.87
CA SER A 73 -16.01 2.62 7.09
C SER A 73 -17.50 2.43 7.40
N GLY A 74 -18.02 1.19 7.33
CA GLY A 74 -19.35 0.84 7.83
C GLY A 74 -20.51 1.47 7.05
N HIS A 75 -20.28 1.91 5.81
CA HIS A 75 -21.34 2.43 4.93
C HIS A 75 -22.44 1.37 4.73
N ASP A 76 -22.06 0.10 4.60
CA ASP A 76 -22.97 -1.04 4.46
C ASP A 76 -23.79 -1.29 5.74
N SER A 77 -23.24 -0.97 6.92
CA SER A 77 -23.94 -1.07 8.21
C SER A 77 -24.94 0.07 8.43
N ARG A 78 -24.76 1.22 7.78
CA ARG A 78 -25.71 2.35 7.81
C ARG A 78 -26.82 2.22 6.75
N ALA A 79 -26.56 1.53 5.64
CA ALA A 79 -27.55 1.26 4.60
C ALA A 79 -28.55 0.15 5.01
N ALA A 80 -28.16 -0.74 5.92
CA ALA A 80 -29.09 -1.59 6.65
C ALA A 80 -29.87 -0.75 7.68
N GLY A 81 -30.83 0.04 7.21
CA GLY A 81 -31.78 0.74 8.09
C GLY A 81 -32.49 -0.24 9.05
N PRO A 82 -33.16 0.24 10.11
CA PRO A 82 -33.83 -0.62 11.06
C PRO A 82 -34.74 -1.60 10.31
N THR A 83 -34.47 -2.90 10.41
CA THR A 83 -35.40 -3.93 9.95
C THR A 83 -36.76 -3.61 10.57
N PRO A 84 -37.83 -3.40 9.78
CA PRO A 84 -39.16 -3.26 10.34
C PRO A 84 -39.46 -4.60 11.01
N GLY A 85 -39.46 -4.60 12.34
CA GLY A 85 -39.88 -5.74 13.13
C GLY A 85 -41.29 -6.13 12.69
N LYS A 86 -41.43 -7.34 12.18
CA LYS A 86 -42.72 -7.95 11.93
C LYS A 86 -43.09 -8.72 13.20
N GLY A 87 -44.17 -8.28 13.84
CA GLY A 87 -45.06 -9.06 14.71
C GLY A 87 -44.44 -9.64 15.97
#